data_AF-A0A9D8WP75-F1
#
_entry.id   AF-A0A9D8WP75-F1
#
_cell.length_a   1.000
_cell.length_b   1.000
_cell.length_c   1.000
_cell.angle_alpha   90.00
_cell.angle_beta   90.00
_cell.angle_gamma   90.00
#
_symmetry.space_group_name_H-M   'P 1'
#
loop_
_entity.id
_entity.type
_entity.pdbx_description
1 polymer ?
#
loop_
_entity_poly.entity_id
_entity_poly.type
_entity_poly.pdbx_seq_one_letter_code
_entity_poly.pdbx_strand_id
1 'polypeptide(L)'
;MHCFFCSLLTEALHLNEHEAAKWLSKDELDSVEWLPADVEVVGRIKREQARRSANMAAIRSKNTKPEMIVRRGLWKRGFRYRLNHKRLPGHPDLVLRKYRTCIFVNGCFWHGHNVAMPKIENGELIIDNSPCCKIPKTNREFWVAKIRRNKERDKEEQKKLAAMGWHCITVWECELKPSKREETLESIAFTLNHIWLQDHQVHVNPYPQLEEEDVQMHIAAEDHD
;
A
#
# COMPACT_ATOMS: atom_id res chain seq x y z
N MET A 1 31.06 23.04 -27.05
CA MET A 1 30.77 21.64 -26.66
C MET A 1 30.96 20.78 -27.89
N HIS A 2 31.82 19.77 -27.75
CA HIS A 2 32.09 18.61 -28.62
C HIS A 2 32.18 18.83 -30.15
N CYS A 3 33.41 19.05 -30.61
CA CYS A 3 33.85 18.79 -31.98
C CYS A 3 33.75 17.28 -32.28
N PHE A 4 33.40 16.93 -33.52
CA PHE A 4 33.72 15.62 -34.09
C PHE A 4 34.37 15.78 -35.47
N PHE A 5 35.49 15.08 -35.65
CA PHE A 5 36.26 14.96 -36.87
C PHE A 5 35.42 14.27 -37.96
N CYS A 6 35.43 14.81 -39.18
CA CYS A 6 34.94 14.12 -40.37
C CYS A 6 36.14 13.83 -41.29
N SER A 7 36.30 12.59 -41.74
CA SER A 7 37.16 12.25 -42.88
C SER A 7 36.30 12.14 -44.12
N LEU A 8 36.54 13.03 -45.08
CA LEU A 8 35.88 13.08 -46.37
C LEU A 8 36.36 11.91 -47.26
N LEU A 9 35.45 11.02 -47.61
CA LEU A 9 35.56 10.24 -48.84
C LEU A 9 34.32 10.54 -49.69
N THR A 10 34.55 11.20 -50.83
CA THR A 10 33.60 11.40 -51.94
C THR A 10 32.35 12.26 -51.66
N GLU A 11 32.41 13.47 -52.22
CA GLU A 11 31.36 14.41 -52.66
C GLU A 11 29.89 14.07 -52.33
N ALA A 12 29.47 14.39 -51.10
CA ALA A 12 28.27 15.16 -50.73
C ALA A 12 27.91 14.81 -49.28
N LEU A 13 28.30 15.67 -48.33
CA LEU A 13 27.86 15.53 -46.95
C LEU A 13 26.42 16.06 -46.85
N HIS A 14 25.42 15.17 -46.80
CA HIS A 14 24.03 15.57 -46.58
C HIS A 14 23.77 15.68 -45.07
N LEU A 15 23.87 16.89 -44.53
CA LEU A 15 23.51 17.18 -43.15
C LEU A 15 21.99 17.22 -43.03
N ASN A 16 21.39 16.18 -42.42
CA ASN A 16 19.98 16.19 -42.04
C ASN A 16 19.69 17.16 -40.86
N GLU A 17 20.73 17.81 -40.33
CA GLU A 17 20.72 18.46 -39.01
C GLU A 17 20.07 19.86 -38.98
N HIS A 18 19.80 20.50 -40.13
CA HIS A 18 19.37 21.91 -40.12
C HIS A 18 17.86 22.18 -40.24
N GLU A 19 17.02 21.23 -40.68
CA GLU A 19 15.56 21.47 -40.82
C GLU A 19 14.71 20.91 -39.66
N ALA A 20 15.29 20.11 -38.76
CA ALA A 20 14.50 19.28 -37.85
C ALA A 20 14.98 19.29 -36.38
N ALA A 21 15.30 20.45 -35.81
CA ALA A 21 15.22 20.63 -34.35
C ALA A 21 13.74 20.61 -33.93
N LYS A 22 13.08 19.46 -34.10
CA LYS A 22 11.66 19.25 -33.81
C LYS A 22 11.58 18.39 -32.55
N TRP A 23 10.81 18.84 -31.58
CA TRP A 23 10.47 18.01 -30.43
C TRP A 23 9.64 16.83 -30.92
N LEU A 24 10.26 15.66 -31.06
CA LEU A 24 9.57 14.43 -31.44
C LEU A 24 8.89 13.83 -30.21
N SER A 25 7.64 13.42 -30.38
CA SER A 25 6.96 12.62 -29.37
C SER A 25 7.54 11.21 -29.35
N LYS A 26 7.25 10.48 -28.27
CA LYS A 26 7.73 9.11 -28.08
C LYS A 26 7.31 8.17 -29.23
N ASP A 27 6.14 8.41 -29.82
CA ASP A 27 5.55 7.54 -30.82
C ASP A 27 6.09 7.83 -32.24
N GLU A 28 6.73 8.99 -32.41
CA GLU A 28 7.34 9.43 -33.67
C GLU A 28 8.83 9.05 -33.76
N LEU A 29 9.40 8.42 -32.72
CA LEU A 29 10.83 8.12 -32.61
C LEU A 29 11.36 7.23 -33.75
N ASP A 30 10.48 6.41 -34.33
CA ASP A 30 10.80 5.48 -35.43
C ASP A 30 10.47 6.05 -36.81
N SER A 31 9.92 7.27 -36.89
CA SER A 31 9.55 7.92 -38.14
C SER A 31 10.70 8.68 -38.82
N VAL A 32 11.85 8.79 -38.14
CA VAL A 32 12.99 9.61 -38.57
C VAL A 32 14.22 8.72 -38.80
N GLU A 33 14.94 9.00 -39.88
CA GLU A 33 16.25 8.39 -40.15
C GLU A 33 17.33 9.11 -39.34
N TRP A 34 17.96 8.37 -38.41
CA TRP A 34 18.91 8.90 -37.45
C TRP A 34 20.36 8.82 -37.94
N LEU A 35 21.20 9.77 -37.51
CA LEU A 35 22.64 9.67 -37.71
C LEU A 35 23.21 8.46 -36.96
N PRO A 36 24.31 7.84 -37.43
CA PRO A 36 24.90 6.66 -36.77
C PRO A 36 25.18 6.84 -35.28
N ALA A 37 25.55 8.05 -34.83
CA ALA A 37 25.77 8.36 -33.41
C ALA A 37 24.47 8.38 -32.58
N ASP A 38 23.34 8.77 -33.18
CA ASP A 38 22.04 8.88 -32.50
C ASP A 38 21.31 7.53 -32.39
N VAL A 39 21.60 6.59 -33.29
CA VAL A 39 21.06 5.22 -33.27
C VAL A 39 21.33 4.53 -31.94
N GLU A 40 22.51 4.72 -31.35
CA GLU A 40 22.85 4.14 -30.04
C GLU A 40 22.01 4.75 -28.91
N VAL A 41 21.78 6.06 -28.95
CA VAL A 41 20.99 6.82 -27.98
C VAL A 41 19.51 6.37 -28.04
N VAL A 42 18.93 6.29 -29.23
CA VAL A 42 17.56 5.78 -29.45
C VAL A 42 17.45 4.34 -28.94
N GLY A 43 18.44 3.49 -29.22
CA GLY A 43 18.51 2.14 -28.70
C GLY A 43 18.52 2.08 -27.17
N ARG A 44 19.27 2.97 -26.50
CA ARG A 44 19.28 3.08 -25.03
C ARG A 44 17.92 3.51 -24.48
N ILE A 45 17.26 4.48 -25.10
CA ILE A 45 15.92 4.95 -24.71
C ILE A 45 14.91 3.80 -24.77
N LYS A 46 14.89 3.05 -25.88
CA LYS A 46 14.01 1.89 -26.05
C LYS A 46 14.23 0.82 -24.97
N ARG A 47 15.50 0.49 -24.67
CA ARG A 47 15.83 -0.48 -23.61
C ARG A 47 15.31 -0.04 -22.24
N GLU A 48 15.47 1.23 -21.88
CA GLU A 48 14.98 1.75 -20.60
C GLU A 48 13.45 1.71 -20.53
N GLN A 49 12.76 2.01 -21.63
CA GLN A 49 11.29 1.92 -21.70
C GLN A 49 10.80 0.48 -21.57
N ALA A 50 11.42 -0.46 -22.30
CA ALA A 50 11.09 -1.88 -22.20
C ALA A 50 11.30 -2.38 -20.76
N ARG A 51 12.38 -1.96 -20.10
CA ARG A 51 12.64 -2.28 -18.69
C ARG A 51 11.55 -1.76 -17.75
N ARG A 52 11.10 -0.51 -17.93
CA ARG A 52 10.00 0.07 -17.14
C ARG A 52 8.69 -0.66 -17.37
N SER A 53 8.38 -0.99 -18.63
CA SER A 53 7.18 -1.75 -18.99
C SER A 53 7.20 -3.15 -18.35
N ALA A 54 8.33 -3.86 -18.46
CA ALA A 54 8.52 -5.17 -17.83
C ALA A 54 8.38 -5.11 -16.30
N ASN A 55 8.97 -4.11 -15.65
CA ASN A 55 8.82 -3.90 -14.21
C ASN A 55 7.36 -3.65 -13.83
N MET A 56 6.63 -2.85 -14.60
CA MET A 56 5.20 -2.60 -14.36
C MET A 56 4.35 -3.86 -14.55
N ALA A 57 4.65 -4.68 -15.55
CA ALA A 57 3.97 -5.95 -15.81
C ALA A 57 4.24 -7.01 -14.74
N ALA A 58 5.40 -6.97 -14.08
CA ALA A 58 5.76 -7.90 -13.01
C ALA A 58 5.01 -7.64 -11.68
N ILE A 59 4.39 -6.47 -11.53
CA ILE A 59 3.65 -6.10 -10.32
C ILE A 59 2.34 -6.88 -10.28
N ARG A 60 2.25 -7.81 -9.32
CA ARG A 60 1.04 -8.61 -9.11
C ARG A 60 0.01 -7.82 -8.30
N SER A 61 -1.25 -8.01 -8.63
CA SER A 61 -2.39 -7.41 -7.89
C SER A 61 -2.82 -8.21 -6.66
N LYS A 62 -2.32 -9.44 -6.50
CA LYS A 62 -2.69 -10.36 -5.41
C LYS A 62 -1.52 -11.25 -5.00
N ASN A 63 -1.57 -11.77 -3.79
CA ASN A 63 -0.52 -12.61 -3.21
C ASN A 63 0.84 -11.90 -3.27
N THR A 64 0.85 -10.59 -3.01
CA THR A 64 2.07 -9.82 -2.92
C THR A 64 2.92 -10.32 -1.74
N LYS A 65 4.23 -10.02 -1.77
CA LYS A 65 5.13 -10.37 -0.67
C LYS A 65 4.61 -9.89 0.70
N PRO A 66 4.18 -8.63 0.89
CA PRO A 66 3.65 -8.18 2.17
C PRO A 66 2.38 -8.93 2.59
N GLU A 67 1.43 -9.19 1.68
CA GLU A 67 0.25 -10.01 1.99
C GLU A 67 0.65 -11.39 2.51
N MET A 68 1.59 -12.06 1.85
CA MET A 68 2.06 -13.39 2.23
C MET A 68 2.74 -13.40 3.60
N ILE A 69 3.43 -12.32 3.98
CA ILE A 69 4.03 -12.16 5.30
C ILE A 69 2.96 -12.12 6.38
N VAL A 70 1.95 -11.26 6.23
CA VAL A 70 0.84 -11.13 7.20
C VAL A 70 0.07 -12.44 7.29
N ARG A 71 -0.25 -13.05 6.15
CA ARG A 71 -0.96 -14.34 6.06
C ARG A 71 -0.26 -15.46 6.82
N ARG A 72 1.05 -15.62 6.62
CA ARG A 72 1.84 -16.65 7.32
C ARG A 72 2.00 -16.31 8.81
N GLY A 73 2.24 -15.04 9.13
CA GLY A 73 2.40 -14.56 10.50
C GLY A 73 1.16 -14.79 11.37
N LEU A 74 -0.02 -14.48 10.85
CA LEU A 74 -1.29 -14.71 11.52
C LEU A 74 -1.65 -16.19 11.62
N TRP A 75 -1.40 -16.98 10.57
CA TRP A 75 -1.64 -18.42 10.60
C TRP A 75 -0.79 -19.12 11.66
N LYS A 76 0.51 -18.76 11.77
CA LYS A 76 1.41 -19.30 12.81
C LYS A 76 0.92 -19.00 14.22
N ARG A 77 0.22 -17.88 14.41
CA ARG A 77 -0.39 -17.45 15.68
C ARG A 77 -1.80 -18.01 15.91
N GLY A 78 -2.29 -18.90 15.04
CA GLY A 78 -3.58 -19.58 15.20
C GLY A 78 -4.80 -18.84 14.64
N PHE A 79 -4.63 -17.65 14.05
CA PHE A 79 -5.75 -16.92 13.46
C PHE A 79 -6.21 -17.55 12.14
N ARG A 80 -7.53 -17.61 11.96
CA ARG A 80 -8.17 -18.08 10.73
C ARG A 80 -8.83 -16.91 10.02
N TYR A 81 -8.61 -16.81 8.71
CA TYR A 81 -9.13 -15.75 7.87
C TYR A 81 -9.67 -16.29 6.54
N ARG A 82 -10.45 -15.47 5.86
CA ARG A 82 -10.82 -15.62 4.45
C ARG A 82 -10.10 -14.55 3.63
N LEU A 83 -9.81 -14.87 2.38
CA LEU A 83 -9.14 -13.95 1.46
C LEU A 83 -10.16 -13.33 0.50
N ASN A 84 -9.92 -12.08 0.09
CA ASN A 84 -10.57 -11.44 -1.05
C ASN A 84 -12.09 -11.62 -1.06
N HIS A 85 -12.76 -11.26 0.05
CA HIS A 85 -14.19 -11.47 0.18
C HIS A 85 -14.96 -10.50 -0.71
N LYS A 86 -15.34 -10.94 -1.92
CA LYS A 86 -15.96 -10.10 -2.97
C LYS A 86 -17.19 -9.30 -2.54
N ARG A 87 -17.91 -9.77 -1.51
CA ARG A 87 -19.13 -9.11 -1.00
C ARG A 87 -18.85 -7.92 -0.07
N LEU A 88 -17.59 -7.71 0.32
CA LEU A 88 -17.21 -6.58 1.17
C LEU A 88 -16.64 -5.44 0.32
N PRO A 89 -16.99 -4.17 0.63
CA PRO A 89 -16.39 -2.99 0.02
C PRO A 89 -14.86 -3.04 0.09
N GLY A 90 -14.19 -2.64 -1.00
CA GLY A 90 -12.72 -2.58 -1.06
C GLY A 90 -11.98 -3.90 -1.13
N HIS A 91 -12.70 -5.03 -1.18
CA HIS A 91 -12.11 -6.38 -1.27
C HIS A 91 -10.93 -6.59 -0.30
N PRO A 92 -11.18 -6.56 1.03
CA PRO A 92 -10.11 -6.65 2.01
C PRO A 92 -9.24 -7.90 1.80
N ASP A 93 -7.92 -7.74 1.99
CA ASP A 93 -6.96 -8.81 1.76
C ASP A 93 -7.21 -10.00 2.69
N LEU A 94 -7.46 -9.71 3.97
CA LEU A 94 -7.82 -10.71 4.97
C LEU A 94 -9.10 -10.30 5.71
N VAL A 95 -10.01 -11.26 5.88
CA VAL A 95 -11.27 -11.08 6.61
C VAL A 95 -11.35 -12.09 7.74
N LEU A 96 -11.42 -11.59 8.97
CA LEU A 96 -11.50 -12.37 10.21
C LEU A 96 -12.91 -12.27 10.80
N ARG A 97 -13.81 -13.16 10.36
CA ARG A 97 -15.23 -13.15 10.75
C ARG A 97 -15.45 -13.24 12.26
N LYS A 98 -14.67 -14.08 12.97
CA LYS A 98 -14.75 -14.23 14.44
C LYS A 98 -14.55 -12.91 15.18
N TYR A 99 -13.69 -12.06 14.63
CA TYR A 99 -13.25 -10.80 15.22
C TYR A 99 -14.01 -9.59 14.63
N ARG A 100 -14.89 -9.84 13.65
CA ARG A 100 -15.52 -8.81 12.83
C ARG A 100 -14.52 -7.79 12.27
N THR A 101 -13.31 -8.25 11.93
CA THR A 101 -12.20 -7.40 11.47
C THR A 101 -11.80 -7.68 10.02
N CYS A 102 -11.57 -6.61 9.25
CA CYS A 102 -10.94 -6.62 7.93
C CYS A 102 -9.52 -6.05 8.03
N ILE A 103 -8.55 -6.70 7.38
CA ILE A 103 -7.17 -6.24 7.31
C ILE A 103 -6.84 -5.90 5.85
N PHE A 104 -6.32 -4.69 5.65
CA PHE A 104 -5.79 -4.18 4.38
C PHE A 104 -4.26 -4.14 4.45
N VAL A 105 -3.59 -4.74 3.47
CA VAL A 105 -2.13 -4.77 3.37
C VAL A 105 -1.70 -3.83 2.25
N ASN A 106 -1.45 -2.58 2.63
CA ASN A 106 -1.23 -1.50 1.67
C ASN A 106 0.25 -1.34 1.30
N GLY A 107 0.51 -1.31 -0.01
CA GLY A 107 1.81 -0.88 -0.53
C GLY A 107 2.02 0.61 -0.27
N CYS A 108 3.16 0.98 0.34
CA CYS A 108 3.44 2.36 0.72
C CYS A 108 3.37 3.34 -0.46
N PHE A 109 3.84 2.91 -1.62
CA PHE A 109 3.83 3.71 -2.84
C PHE A 109 2.41 3.94 -3.40
N TRP A 110 1.62 2.87 -3.55
CA TRP A 110 0.32 2.90 -4.24
C TRP A 110 -0.77 3.65 -3.47
N HIS A 111 -0.68 3.62 -2.14
CA HIS A 111 -1.62 4.29 -1.24
C HIS A 111 -1.00 5.53 -0.56
N GLY A 112 0.24 5.89 -0.91
CA GLY A 112 0.90 7.13 -0.48
C GLY A 112 1.12 7.26 1.03
N HIS A 113 1.76 6.28 1.66
CA HIS A 113 2.03 6.28 3.10
C HIS A 113 2.85 7.50 3.53
N ASN A 114 2.31 8.31 4.45
CA ASN A 114 2.91 9.55 4.97
C ASN A 114 3.27 10.59 3.89
N VAL A 115 2.72 10.46 2.69
CA VAL A 115 2.83 11.49 1.66
C VAL A 115 1.79 12.56 1.97
N ALA A 116 2.24 13.79 2.20
CA ALA A 116 1.34 14.92 2.39
C ALA A 116 0.54 15.19 1.12
N MET A 117 -0.60 15.87 1.27
CA MET A 117 -1.36 16.29 0.10
C MET A 117 -0.51 17.25 -0.76
N PRO A 118 -0.56 17.12 -2.10
CA PRO A 118 0.16 18.00 -2.99
C PRO A 118 -0.28 19.45 -2.77
N LYS A 119 0.68 20.37 -2.74
CA LYS A 119 0.43 21.81 -2.67
C LYS A 119 0.91 22.45 -3.96
N ILE A 120 0.25 23.54 -4.35
CA ILE A 120 0.74 24.40 -5.42
C ILE A 120 1.35 25.62 -4.73
N GLU A 121 2.65 25.79 -4.88
CA GLU A 121 3.38 26.97 -4.41
C GLU A 121 4.11 27.56 -5.62
N ASN A 122 3.94 28.87 -5.86
CA ASN A 122 4.54 29.56 -7.01
C ASN A 122 4.24 28.94 -8.39
N GLY A 123 3.07 28.30 -8.54
CA GLY A 123 2.69 27.60 -9.78
C GLY A 123 3.34 26.23 -9.95
N GLU A 124 4.19 25.79 -9.03
CA GLU A 124 4.81 24.47 -9.04
C GLU A 124 4.09 23.51 -8.08
N LEU A 125 3.90 22.27 -8.54
CA LEU A 125 3.37 21.20 -7.72
C LEU A 125 4.44 20.72 -6.74
N ILE A 126 4.30 21.05 -5.46
CA ILE A 126 5.16 20.57 -4.37
C ILE A 126 4.53 19.33 -3.74
N ILE A 127 5.37 18.32 -3.48
CA ILE A 127 4.92 17.09 -2.84
C ILE A 127 5.97 16.66 -1.82
N ASP A 128 5.54 16.51 -0.58
CA ASP A 128 6.37 15.95 0.47
C ASP A 128 6.46 14.44 0.29
N ASN A 129 7.64 13.99 -0.14
CA ASN A 129 7.92 12.58 -0.24
C ASN A 129 8.13 12.01 1.17
N SER A 130 7.67 10.78 1.36
CA SER A 130 7.92 10.02 2.58
C SER A 130 9.14 9.12 2.40
N PRO A 131 9.88 8.76 3.48
CA PRO A 131 10.99 7.81 3.40
C PRO A 131 10.62 6.49 2.72
N CYS A 132 9.35 6.07 2.82
CA CYS A 132 8.84 4.83 2.24
C CYS A 132 8.03 5.03 0.94
N CYS A 133 7.80 6.28 0.51
CA CYS A 133 7.07 6.58 -0.73
C CYS A 133 7.67 7.79 -1.45
N LYS A 134 8.31 7.53 -2.60
CA LYS A 134 8.89 8.56 -3.47
C LYS A 134 8.13 8.62 -4.77
N ILE A 135 7.58 9.79 -5.10
CA ILE A 135 6.86 10.00 -6.35
C ILE A 135 7.86 10.19 -7.49
N PRO A 136 7.70 9.48 -8.63
CA PRO A 136 8.57 9.65 -9.78
C PRO A 136 8.54 11.08 -10.31
N LYS A 137 9.70 11.57 -10.77
CA LYS A 137 9.81 12.87 -11.45
C LYS A 137 9.07 12.88 -12.79
N THR A 138 9.01 11.74 -13.48
CA THR A 138 8.28 11.58 -14.74
C THR A 138 6.78 11.40 -14.49
N ASN A 139 5.96 12.14 -15.24
CA ASN A 139 4.48 12.08 -15.18
C ASN A 139 3.92 12.35 -13.76
N ARG A 140 4.47 13.38 -13.11
CA ARG A 140 4.22 13.68 -11.69
C ARG A 140 2.75 13.95 -11.38
N GLU A 141 2.08 14.73 -12.22
CA GLU A 141 0.66 15.08 -12.08
C GLU A 141 -0.24 13.83 -12.09
N PHE A 142 0.01 12.91 -13.02
CA PHE A 142 -0.70 11.64 -13.10
C PHE A 142 -0.52 10.82 -11.81
N TRP A 143 0.72 10.68 -11.33
CA TRP A 143 0.99 9.91 -10.11
C TRP A 143 0.33 10.52 -8.87
N VAL A 144 0.36 11.85 -8.76
CA VAL A 144 -0.32 12.59 -7.71
C VAL A 144 -1.82 12.34 -7.73
N ALA A 145 -2.46 12.55 -8.88
CA ALA A 145 -3.89 12.36 -9.02
C ALA A 145 -4.29 10.91 -8.72
N LYS A 146 -3.47 9.94 -9.15
CA LYS A 146 -3.67 8.51 -8.90
C LYS A 146 -3.59 8.16 -7.42
N ILE A 147 -2.54 8.60 -6.73
CA ILE A 147 -2.37 8.34 -5.29
C ILE A 147 -3.50 8.99 -4.50
N ARG A 148 -3.86 10.24 -4.83
CA ARG A 148 -4.98 10.94 -4.19
C ARG A 148 -6.28 10.15 -4.32
N ARG A 149 -6.64 9.74 -5.54
CA ARG A 149 -7.86 8.96 -5.80
C ARG A 149 -7.85 7.63 -5.05
N ASN A 150 -6.70 6.97 -4.94
CA ASN A 150 -6.60 5.73 -4.16
C ASN A 150 -6.86 5.98 -2.67
N LYS A 151 -6.24 7.01 -2.06
CA LYS A 151 -6.50 7.38 -0.67
C LYS A 151 -7.97 7.72 -0.39
N GLU A 152 -8.60 8.46 -1.31
CA GLU A 152 -10.02 8.80 -1.22
C GLU A 152 -10.89 7.54 -1.24
N ARG A 153 -10.61 6.63 -2.19
CA ARG A 153 -11.29 5.34 -2.28
C ARG A 153 -11.10 4.50 -1.00
N ASP A 154 -9.88 4.38 -0.50
CA ASP A 154 -9.59 3.59 0.71
C ASP A 154 -10.40 4.12 1.91
N LYS A 155 -10.48 5.45 2.05
CA LYS A 155 -11.27 6.10 3.11
C LYS A 155 -12.75 5.82 2.97
N GLU A 156 -13.30 5.88 1.76
CA GLU A 156 -14.71 5.54 1.51
C GLU A 156 -15.02 4.08 1.80
N GLU A 157 -14.14 3.16 1.41
CA GLU A 157 -14.29 1.73 1.63
C GLU A 157 -14.24 1.39 3.13
N GLN A 158 -13.29 1.97 3.87
CA GLN A 158 -13.22 1.83 5.33
C GLN A 158 -14.47 2.38 6.02
N LYS A 159 -15.01 3.52 5.58
CA LYS A 159 -16.27 4.05 6.10
C LYS A 159 -17.45 3.11 5.87
N LYS A 160 -17.56 2.53 4.67
CA LYS A 160 -18.63 1.55 4.36
C LYS A 160 -18.52 0.31 5.23
N LEU A 161 -17.30 -0.19 5.43
CA LEU A 161 -17.04 -1.33 6.31
C LEU A 161 -17.39 -1.03 7.77
N ALA A 162 -16.98 0.13 8.28
CA ALA A 162 -17.32 0.57 9.62
C ALA A 162 -18.84 0.72 9.82
N ALA A 163 -19.56 1.25 8.82
CA ALA A 163 -21.02 1.33 8.86
C ALA A 163 -21.71 -0.06 8.89
N MET A 164 -21.08 -1.08 8.30
CA MET A 164 -21.50 -2.49 8.41
C MET A 164 -21.05 -3.15 9.74
N GLY A 165 -20.41 -2.37 10.63
CA GLY A 165 -19.86 -2.76 11.92
C GLY A 165 -18.58 -3.58 11.84
N TRP A 166 -17.84 -3.51 10.74
CA TRP A 166 -16.52 -4.14 10.64
C TRP A 166 -15.43 -3.22 11.17
N HIS A 167 -14.56 -3.78 11.99
CA HIS A 167 -13.29 -3.16 12.37
C HIS A 167 -12.32 -3.21 11.19
N CYS A 168 -11.57 -2.14 10.94
CA CYS A 168 -10.61 -2.06 9.85
C CYS A 168 -9.20 -1.84 10.38
N ILE A 169 -8.27 -2.72 10.01
CA ILE A 169 -6.84 -2.59 10.32
C ILE A 169 -6.09 -2.37 9.00
N THR A 170 -5.28 -1.32 8.92
CA THR A 170 -4.38 -1.09 7.78
C THR A 170 -2.96 -1.41 8.20
N VAL A 171 -2.29 -2.27 7.42
CA VAL A 171 -0.90 -2.67 7.63
C VAL A 171 -0.09 -2.20 6.44
N TRP A 172 0.95 -1.42 6.69
CA TRP A 172 1.77 -0.85 5.62
C TRP A 172 2.96 -1.74 5.28
N GLU A 173 3.31 -1.82 4.00
CA GLU A 173 4.46 -2.59 3.52
C GLU A 173 5.77 -2.26 4.27
N CYS A 174 5.99 -1.00 4.65
CA CYS A 174 7.20 -0.60 5.36
C CYS A 174 7.29 -1.15 6.80
N GLU A 175 6.16 -1.47 7.43
CA GLU A 175 6.09 -2.07 8.77
C GLU A 175 6.44 -3.57 8.72
N LEU A 176 6.28 -4.18 7.54
CA LEU A 176 6.57 -5.61 7.29
C LEU A 176 8.03 -5.88 6.91
N LYS A 177 8.91 -4.86 7.01
CA LYS A 177 10.36 -5.03 6.83
C LYS A 177 10.94 -5.93 7.92
N PRO A 178 12.03 -6.68 7.66
CA PRO A 178 12.63 -7.62 8.61
C PRO A 178 12.85 -7.06 10.03
N SER A 179 13.21 -5.79 10.14
CA SER A 179 13.48 -5.13 11.42
C SER A 179 12.24 -4.89 12.29
N LYS A 180 11.04 -4.75 11.69
CA LYS A 180 9.80 -4.38 12.41
C LYS A 180 8.69 -5.42 12.28
N ARG A 181 8.88 -6.43 11.43
CA ARG A 181 7.79 -7.36 11.05
C ARG A 181 7.22 -8.11 12.24
N GLU A 182 8.03 -8.53 13.20
CA GLU A 182 7.56 -9.40 14.29
C GLU A 182 6.72 -8.59 15.29
N GLU A 183 7.21 -7.41 15.67
CA GLU A 183 6.49 -6.41 16.46
C GLU A 183 5.15 -6.04 15.80
N THR A 184 5.16 -5.79 14.48
CA THR A 184 3.94 -5.48 13.74
C THR A 184 2.93 -6.64 13.79
N LEU A 185 3.39 -7.88 13.60
CA LEU A 185 2.52 -9.06 13.66
C LEU A 185 1.98 -9.33 15.06
N GLU A 186 2.77 -9.06 16.09
CA GLU A 186 2.35 -9.12 17.49
C GLU A 186 1.31 -8.04 17.81
N SER A 187 1.53 -6.81 17.38
CA SER A 187 0.56 -5.72 17.50
C SER A 187 -0.77 -6.03 16.82
N ILE A 188 -0.74 -6.62 15.62
CA ILE A 188 -1.98 -7.08 14.95
C ILE A 188 -2.69 -8.14 15.78
N ALA A 189 -1.96 -9.14 16.29
CA ALA A 189 -2.54 -10.20 17.10
C ALA A 189 -3.15 -9.67 18.41
N PHE A 190 -2.43 -8.77 19.08
CA PHE A 190 -2.92 -8.07 20.26
C PHE A 190 -4.22 -7.31 19.96
N THR A 191 -4.21 -6.51 18.89
CA THR A 191 -5.38 -5.70 18.48
C THR A 191 -6.59 -6.58 18.18
N LEU A 192 -6.40 -7.69 17.46
CA LEU A 192 -7.48 -8.64 17.19
C LEU A 192 -8.07 -9.21 18.48
N ASN A 193 -7.23 -9.67 19.40
CA ASN A 193 -7.71 -10.21 20.68
C ASN A 193 -8.41 -9.14 21.51
N HIS A 194 -7.89 -7.91 21.52
CA HIS A 194 -8.50 -6.78 22.20
C HIS A 194 -9.89 -6.46 21.65
N ILE A 195 -10.04 -6.36 20.33
CA ILE A 195 -11.33 -6.17 19.65
C ILE A 195 -12.31 -7.29 20.05
N TRP A 196 -11.86 -8.54 20.03
CA TRP A 196 -12.72 -9.66 20.40
C TRP A 196 -13.21 -9.56 21.84
N LEU A 197 -12.31 -9.22 22.78
CA LEU A 197 -12.67 -9.04 24.19
C LEU A 197 -13.64 -7.88 24.40
N GLN A 198 -13.45 -6.75 23.69
CA GLN A 198 -14.38 -5.62 23.77
C GLN A 198 -15.77 -5.99 23.23
N ASP A 199 -15.83 -6.64 22.08
CA ASP A 199 -17.10 -7.01 21.44
C ASP A 199 -17.85 -8.14 22.22
N HIS A 200 -17.13 -8.94 23.00
CA HIS A 200 -17.68 -10.08 23.77
C HIS A 200 -17.63 -9.85 25.28
N GLN A 201 -17.32 -8.64 25.74
CA GLN A 201 -17.46 -8.28 27.14
C GLN A 201 -18.96 -8.33 27.47
N VAL A 202 -19.36 -9.41 28.13
CA VAL A 202 -20.68 -9.52 28.76
C VAL A 202 -20.76 -8.38 29.76
N HIS A 203 -21.80 -7.54 29.68
CA HIS A 203 -22.21 -6.73 30.82
C HIS A 203 -22.61 -7.72 31.92
N VAL A 204 -21.64 -8.13 32.72
CA VAL A 204 -21.91 -8.89 33.92
C VAL A 204 -22.67 -7.92 34.81
N ASN A 205 -23.96 -8.19 35.04
CA ASN A 205 -24.64 -7.61 36.17
C ASN A 205 -23.77 -7.98 37.38
N PRO A 206 -23.17 -7.00 38.10
CA PRO A 206 -22.35 -7.35 39.26
C PRO A 206 -23.21 -8.25 40.15
N TYR A 207 -22.62 -9.36 40.62
CA TYR A 207 -23.29 -10.22 41.59
C TYR A 207 -23.90 -9.33 42.66
N PRO A 208 -25.18 -9.55 43.06
CA PRO A 208 -25.77 -8.80 44.14
C PRO A 208 -24.79 -8.83 45.31
N GLN A 209 -24.39 -7.65 45.80
CA GLN A 209 -23.64 -7.58 47.04
C GLN A 209 -24.57 -8.12 48.11
N LEU A 210 -24.28 -9.31 48.64
CA LEU A 210 -24.96 -9.81 49.82
C LEU A 210 -24.61 -8.85 50.95
N GLU A 211 -25.62 -8.20 51.52
CA GLU A 211 -25.43 -7.36 52.70
C GLU A 211 -24.99 -8.27 53.85
N GLU A 212 -24.15 -7.78 54.77
CA GLU A 212 -23.57 -8.60 55.86
C GLU A 212 -24.66 -9.29 56.72
N GLU A 213 -25.89 -8.76 56.72
CA GLU A 213 -27.05 -9.34 57.40
C GLU A 213 -27.47 -10.70 56.82
N ASP A 214 -27.26 -10.97 55.53
CA ASP A 214 -27.62 -12.24 54.87
C ASP A 214 -26.67 -13.40 55.23
N VAL A 215 -25.44 -13.09 55.66
CA VAL A 215 -24.44 -14.10 56.08
C VAL A 215 -24.67 -14.55 57.54
N GLN A 216 -25.41 -13.76 58.31
CA GLN A 216 -25.70 -14.02 59.72
C GLN A 216 -26.87 -15.02 59.94
N MET A 217 -27.46 -15.59 58.88
CA MET A 217 -28.53 -16.59 59.00
C MET A 217 -27.98 -18.03 59.11
N HIS A 218 -28.12 -18.56 60.33
CA HIS A 218 -28.14 -19.99 60.69
C HIS A 218 -26.84 -20.80 60.54
N ILE A 219 -25.85 -20.49 61.40
CA ILE A 219 -25.00 -21.57 61.94
C ILE A 219 -25.80 -22.19 63.10
N ALA A 220 -26.65 -23.17 62.79
CA ALA A 220 -27.23 -24.02 63.82
C ALA A 220 -26.13 -24.96 64.32
N ALA A 221 -25.65 -24.74 65.54
CA ALA A 221 -24.85 -25.73 66.24
C ALA A 221 -25.77 -26.90 66.59
N GLU A 222 -25.49 -28.08 66.03
CA GLU A 222 -26.04 -29.32 66.58
C GLU A 222 -25.32 -29.59 67.90
N ASP A 223 -26.05 -29.46 69.01
CA ASP A 223 -25.58 -29.92 70.31
C ASP A 223 -25.47 -31.45 70.28
N HIS A 224 -24.25 -31.97 70.41
CA HIS A 224 -24.01 -33.39 70.63
C HIS A 224 -24.19 -33.70 72.12
N ASP A 225 -25.27 -34.43 72.44
CA ASP A 225 -25.50 -35.13 73.72
C ASP A 225 -24.53 -36.31 73.94
#